data_AF-A0A9P5HHA6-F1
#
_entry.id   AF-A0A9P5HHA6-F1
#
_cell.length_a   1.000
_cell.length_b   1.000
_cell.length_c   1.000
_cell.angle_alpha   90.00
_cell.angle_beta   90.00
_cell.angle_gamma   90.00
#
_symmetry.space_group_name_H-M   'P 1'
#
loop_
_entity.id
_entity.type
_entity.pdbx_description
1 polymer ?
#
loop_
_entity_poly.entity_id
_entity_poly.type
_entity_poly.pdbx_seq_one_letter_code
_entity_poly.pdbx_strand_id
1 'polypeptide(L)'
;MAEFEPLTAETSAFIGAFIQELSIKAEGGDTVAEETPDLSMLAATDALPEPEFSAIRPLNHSDAPTTASANGDDKLARLAAILMNDTKSSEDQVASGQIPKAPSIVILPGSSSDNLRTYYQSLMDSSSMCQLYANMIQFQKKPEGFDITSEAGSAFKFQARAAYDAMMGPLISFFSISPGTPRTYNDTIPKDQVHEHLLGKLFDEFRFDKATKAALDVQLTEFVGGLAKIQTDSDSADTFDFMPRLNLVSRTNISGDDNDPDWIYRPTTYLIYMQIDAKTFRESINKNSGVDKVDFKFSLSVTECELDISRFDKSSQKFDKIFQVINNKGLRAYSELLHKPIQTNEPIHARTSN
;
A
#
# COMPACT_ATOMS: atom_id res chain seq x y z
N MET A 1 20.37 7.06 2.64
CA MET A 1 19.44 5.92 2.54
C MET A 1 18.81 5.78 3.91
N ALA A 2 17.48 5.86 4.03
CA ALA A 2 16.85 5.30 5.23
C ALA A 2 17.13 3.80 5.19
N GLU A 3 17.80 3.26 6.19
CA GLU A 3 18.02 1.82 6.29
C GLU A 3 16.64 1.15 6.43
N PHE A 4 16.19 0.50 5.35
CA PHE A 4 15.00 -0.33 5.38
C PHE A 4 15.33 -1.59 6.16
N GLU A 5 14.92 -1.64 7.41
CA GLU A 5 14.94 -2.88 8.17
C GLU A 5 13.89 -3.86 7.60
N PRO A 6 14.27 -5.10 7.27
CA PRO A 6 13.33 -6.09 6.76
C PRO A 6 12.25 -6.46 7.79
N LEU A 7 11.15 -7.06 7.32
CA LEU A 7 10.15 -7.71 8.16
C LEU A 7 10.85 -8.65 9.15
N THR A 8 10.51 -8.55 10.44
CA THR A 8 11.06 -9.46 11.46
C THR A 8 10.54 -10.88 11.23
N ALA A 9 11.31 -11.89 11.65
CA ALA A 9 10.88 -13.29 11.55
C ALA A 9 9.54 -13.54 12.26
N GLU A 10 9.33 -12.90 13.42
CA GLU A 10 8.06 -12.96 14.17
C GLU A 10 6.89 -12.37 13.40
N THR A 11 7.09 -11.25 12.70
CA THR A 11 6.03 -10.67 11.87
C THR A 11 5.70 -11.54 10.67
N SER A 12 6.70 -12.08 10.00
CA SER A 12 6.49 -13.02 8.89
C SER A 12 5.77 -14.29 9.34
N ALA A 13 6.14 -14.85 10.50
CA ALA A 13 5.53 -16.07 11.05
C ALA A 13 4.05 -15.84 11.41
N PHE A 14 3.73 -14.73 12.07
CA PHE A 14 2.35 -14.38 12.42
C PHE A 14 1.47 -14.22 11.17
N ILE A 15 1.95 -13.47 10.17
CA ILE A 15 1.20 -13.28 8.92
C ILE A 15 0.97 -14.62 8.23
N GLY A 16 2.00 -15.48 8.17
CA GLY A 16 1.90 -16.82 7.62
C GLY A 16 0.84 -17.66 8.32
N ALA A 17 0.89 -17.73 9.65
CA ALA A 17 -0.07 -18.47 10.46
C ALA A 17 -1.50 -17.94 10.30
N PHE A 18 -1.69 -16.62 10.29
CA PHE A 18 -3.02 -16.02 10.17
C PHE A 18 -3.61 -16.21 8.76
N ILE A 19 -2.80 -16.11 7.70
CA ILE A 19 -3.25 -16.48 6.35
C ILE A 19 -3.60 -17.96 6.25
N GLN A 20 -2.84 -18.84 6.91
CA GLN A 20 -3.15 -20.26 6.94
C GLN A 20 -4.47 -20.52 7.66
N GLU A 21 -4.72 -19.89 8.81
CA GLU A 21 -6.01 -19.96 9.53
C GLU A 21 -7.16 -19.51 8.62
N LEU A 22 -7.01 -18.36 7.95
CA LEU A 22 -8.01 -17.85 7.00
C LEU A 22 -8.25 -18.80 5.83
N SER A 23 -7.20 -19.46 5.34
CA SER A 23 -7.29 -20.44 4.25
C SER A 23 -8.04 -21.70 4.69
N ILE A 24 -7.78 -22.20 5.90
CA ILE A 24 -8.48 -23.36 6.47
C ILE A 24 -9.97 -23.05 6.66
N LYS A 25 -10.29 -21.88 7.24
CA LYS A 25 -11.67 -21.39 7.37
C LYS A 25 -12.38 -21.28 6.01
N ALA A 26 -11.68 -20.76 5.01
CA ALA A 26 -12.18 -20.63 3.64
C ALA A 26 -12.48 -21.98 2.95
N GLU A 27 -11.87 -23.07 3.40
CA GLU A 27 -12.10 -24.43 2.91
C GLU A 27 -13.17 -25.18 3.73
N GLY A 28 -13.77 -24.53 4.73
CA GLY A 28 -14.78 -25.11 5.61
C GLY A 28 -14.20 -26.00 6.72
N GLY A 29 -12.89 -25.89 7.00
CA GLY A 29 -12.25 -26.57 8.11
C GLY A 29 -12.44 -25.81 9.43
N ASP A 30 -12.48 -26.55 10.54
CA ASP A 30 -12.43 -25.96 11.88
C ASP A 30 -11.05 -25.36 12.15
N THR A 31 -11.00 -24.29 12.94
CA THR A 31 -9.73 -23.69 13.38
C THR A 31 -8.87 -24.72 14.09
N VAL A 32 -7.62 -24.86 13.65
CA VAL A 32 -6.65 -25.69 14.37
C VAL A 32 -6.49 -25.12 15.77
N ALA A 33 -6.66 -25.96 16.80
CA ALA A 33 -6.56 -25.54 18.19
C ALA A 33 -5.21 -24.84 18.47
N GLU A 34 -5.24 -23.81 19.32
CA GLU A 34 -4.14 -22.88 19.65
C GLU A 34 -2.82 -23.52 20.11
N GLU A 35 -2.74 -24.84 20.27
CA GLU A 35 -1.51 -25.60 20.57
C GLU A 35 -0.62 -25.89 19.34
N THR A 36 -1.08 -25.58 18.13
CA THR A 36 -0.34 -25.82 16.87
C THR A 36 0.49 -24.67 16.27
N PRO A 37 0.34 -23.38 16.62
CA PRO A 37 1.29 -22.34 16.19
C PRO A 37 2.72 -22.65 16.66
N ASP A 38 2.87 -23.13 17.89
CA ASP A 38 4.16 -23.55 18.46
C ASP A 38 4.77 -24.74 17.71
N LEU A 39 3.94 -25.69 17.27
CA LEU A 39 4.36 -26.84 16.45
C LEU A 39 4.64 -26.44 14.99
N SER A 40 3.97 -25.41 14.47
CA SER A 40 4.21 -24.86 13.12
C SER A 40 5.52 -24.07 13.07
N MET A 41 5.89 -23.41 14.17
CA MET A 41 7.19 -22.79 14.37
C MET A 41 8.33 -23.83 14.43
N LEU A 42 8.06 -25.03 14.97
CA LEU A 42 9.00 -26.17 15.00
C LEU A 42 9.08 -26.94 13.66
N ALA A 43 8.01 -26.98 12.88
CA ALA A 43 8.01 -27.68 11.59
C ALA A 43 8.72 -26.90 10.46
N ALA A 44 8.85 -25.59 10.59
CA ALA A 44 9.61 -24.75 9.65
C ALA A 44 11.14 -25.00 9.71
N THR A 45 11.64 -25.70 10.73
CA THR A 45 13.06 -26.03 10.88
C THR A 45 13.48 -27.39 10.29
N ASP A 46 12.55 -28.27 9.90
CA ASP A 46 12.87 -29.68 9.57
C ASP A 46 12.54 -30.12 8.11
N ALA A 47 12.19 -29.21 7.21
CA ALA A 47 12.01 -29.52 5.79
C ALA A 47 13.04 -28.78 4.91
N LEU A 48 14.12 -29.48 4.54
CA LEU A 48 15.20 -29.00 3.65
C LEU A 48 14.86 -29.14 2.14
N PRO A 49 15.56 -28.45 1.19
CA PRO A 49 16.57 -27.39 1.35
C PRO A 49 16.33 -26.05 0.59
N GLU A 50 16.73 -24.95 1.26
CA GLU A 50 17.41 -23.72 0.76
C GLU A 50 16.60 -22.66 -0.07
N PRO A 51 16.74 -21.35 0.24
CA PRO A 51 18.05 -20.68 0.38
C PRO A 51 18.47 -20.32 1.82
N GLU A 52 19.78 -20.47 2.04
CA GLU A 52 20.62 -20.17 3.19
C GLU A 52 20.17 -18.95 4.03
N PHE A 53 19.52 -19.23 5.16
CA PHE A 53 19.42 -18.31 6.31
C PHE A 53 20.40 -18.77 7.40
N SER A 54 21.70 -18.69 7.13
CA SER A 54 22.74 -19.04 8.11
C SER A 54 22.97 -17.92 9.14
N ALA A 55 21.96 -17.64 9.98
CA ALA A 55 22.14 -16.82 11.20
C ALA A 55 21.04 -17.01 12.28
N ILE A 56 20.23 -18.07 12.26
CA ILE A 56 19.18 -18.25 13.28
C ILE A 56 19.80 -18.81 14.56
N ARG A 57 19.99 -17.94 15.57
CA ARG A 57 20.28 -18.36 16.95
C ARG A 57 19.07 -19.11 17.53
N PRO A 58 19.28 -20.17 18.33
CA PRO A 58 18.19 -20.81 19.07
C PRO A 58 17.61 -19.83 20.10
N LEU A 59 16.30 -19.62 20.05
CA LEU A 59 15.54 -18.78 20.99
C LEU A 59 15.42 -19.47 22.36
N ASN A 60 15.59 -18.68 23.42
CA ASN A 60 15.47 -19.13 24.80
C ASN A 60 13.98 -19.15 25.18
N HIS A 61 13.50 -20.21 25.84
CA HIS A 61 12.07 -20.43 26.14
C HIS A 61 11.41 -19.35 27.03
N SER A 62 12.16 -18.38 27.55
CA SER A 62 11.64 -17.29 28.38
C SER A 62 11.12 -16.08 27.60
N ASP A 63 11.33 -16.03 26.28
CA ASP A 63 10.94 -14.90 25.41
C ASP A 63 9.69 -15.20 24.55
N ALA A 64 8.88 -16.19 24.93
CA ALA A 64 7.67 -16.54 24.21
C ALA A 64 6.66 -15.36 24.23
N PRO A 65 6.08 -14.95 23.07
CA PRO A 65 5.14 -13.84 23.01
C PRO A 65 3.90 -14.11 23.86
N THR A 66 3.44 -13.09 24.58
CA THR A 66 2.21 -13.09 25.37
C THR A 66 1.02 -13.51 24.50
N THR A 67 0.28 -14.52 24.97
CA THR A 67 -0.81 -15.18 24.26
C THR A 67 -1.96 -14.21 23.93
N ALA A 68 -2.30 -14.13 22.64
CA ALA A 68 -3.42 -13.34 22.14
C ALA A 68 -4.74 -14.12 22.27
N SER A 69 -5.57 -13.75 23.25
CA SER A 69 -7.02 -14.00 23.45
C SER A 69 -7.72 -15.10 22.59
N ALA A 70 -8.38 -16.02 23.31
CA ALA A 70 -9.10 -17.23 22.89
C ALA A 70 -10.40 -17.04 22.06
N ASN A 71 -10.64 -15.87 21.45
CA ASN A 71 -11.79 -15.65 20.56
C ASN A 71 -11.31 -15.23 19.16
N GLY A 72 -11.13 -16.19 18.25
CA GLY A 72 -10.76 -15.92 16.85
C GLY A 72 -11.77 -15.02 16.10
N ASP A 73 -13.03 -14.99 16.54
CA ASP A 73 -14.09 -14.14 15.97
C ASP A 73 -13.85 -12.64 16.23
N ASP A 74 -13.28 -12.29 17.37
CA ASP A 74 -12.97 -10.89 17.71
C ASP A 74 -11.82 -10.34 16.86
N LYS A 75 -10.83 -11.18 16.52
CA LYS A 75 -9.71 -10.81 15.66
C LYS A 75 -10.16 -10.59 14.22
N LEU A 76 -10.99 -11.48 13.68
CA LEU A 76 -11.57 -11.34 12.34
C LEU A 76 -12.48 -10.12 12.22
N ALA A 77 -13.37 -9.90 13.20
CA ALA A 77 -14.24 -8.74 13.22
C ALA A 77 -13.45 -7.43 13.26
N ARG A 78 -12.36 -7.37 14.02
CA ARG A 78 -11.46 -6.21 14.06
C ARG A 78 -10.73 -5.99 12.74
N LEU A 79 -10.18 -7.04 12.13
CA LEU A 79 -9.53 -6.93 10.82
C LEU A 79 -10.52 -6.47 9.73
N ALA A 80 -11.74 -7.00 9.75
CA ALA A 80 -12.83 -6.57 8.88
C ALA A 80 -13.18 -5.10 9.07
N ALA A 81 -13.28 -4.64 10.32
CA ALA A 81 -13.55 -3.24 10.64
C ALA A 81 -12.44 -2.31 10.13
N ILE A 82 -11.16 -2.70 10.26
CA ILE A 82 -10.03 -1.94 9.71
C ILE A 82 -10.13 -1.89 8.18
N LEU A 83 -10.32 -3.02 7.50
CA LEU A 83 -10.44 -3.06 6.04
C LEU A 83 -11.59 -2.19 5.52
N MET A 84 -12.74 -2.20 6.20
CA MET A 84 -13.89 -1.39 5.80
C MET A 84 -13.73 0.09 6.18
N ASN A 85 -12.87 0.42 7.14
CA ASN A 85 -12.50 1.81 7.39
C ASN A 85 -11.62 2.36 6.25
N ASP A 86 -10.77 1.51 5.65
CA ASP A 86 -9.89 1.89 4.53
C ASP A 86 -10.65 2.33 3.28
N THR A 87 -11.91 1.88 3.11
CA THR A 87 -12.76 2.26 1.98
C THR A 87 -13.47 3.60 2.18
N LYS A 88 -13.33 4.23 3.36
CA LYS A 88 -13.96 5.52 3.66
C LYS A 88 -13.10 6.68 3.18
N SER A 89 -13.69 7.88 3.11
CA SER A 89 -12.94 9.09 2.82
C SER A 89 -11.87 9.37 3.88
N SER A 90 -10.83 10.13 3.55
CA SER A 90 -9.78 10.50 4.51
C SER A 90 -10.33 11.26 5.71
N GLU A 91 -11.36 12.09 5.49
CA GLU A 91 -12.08 12.77 6.56
C GLU A 91 -12.78 11.79 7.50
N ASP A 92 -13.50 10.81 6.96
CA ASP A 92 -14.20 9.81 7.76
C ASP A 92 -13.24 8.88 8.52
N GLN A 93 -12.06 8.61 7.96
CA GLN A 93 -11.01 7.85 8.63
C GLN A 93 -10.45 8.63 9.83
N VAL A 94 -10.20 9.93 9.67
CA VAL A 94 -9.78 10.80 10.79
C VAL A 94 -10.87 10.91 11.84
N ALA A 95 -12.13 11.06 11.43
CA ALA A 95 -13.27 11.11 12.33
C ALA A 95 -13.45 9.80 13.15
N SER A 96 -12.99 8.66 12.63
CA SER A 96 -12.96 7.39 13.35
C SER A 96 -11.69 7.18 14.19
N GLY A 97 -10.86 8.21 14.35
CA GLY A 97 -9.64 8.16 15.16
C GLY A 97 -8.49 7.41 14.49
N GLN A 98 -8.51 7.26 13.17
CA GLN A 98 -7.44 6.61 12.41
C GLN A 98 -6.71 7.63 11.52
N ILE A 99 -5.40 7.45 11.33
CA ILE A 99 -4.71 8.23 10.30
C ILE A 99 -5.20 7.79 8.91
N PRO A 100 -5.44 8.74 8.00
CA PRO A 100 -5.94 8.44 6.68
C PRO A 100 -4.85 7.75 5.86
N LYS A 101 -5.20 6.64 5.22
CA LYS A 101 -4.26 5.92 4.36
C LYS A 101 -4.02 6.68 3.06
N ALA A 102 -2.77 6.67 2.61
CA ALA A 102 -2.42 7.23 1.31
C ALA A 102 -3.26 6.56 0.21
N PRO A 103 -3.82 7.34 -0.73
CA PRO A 103 -4.75 6.80 -1.72
C PRO A 103 -4.05 5.81 -2.65
N SER A 104 -4.80 4.79 -3.05
CA SER A 104 -4.44 3.95 -4.19
C SER A 104 -5.06 4.57 -5.45
N ILE A 105 -4.20 5.06 -6.33
CA ILE A 105 -4.55 5.73 -7.57
C ILE A 105 -4.60 4.66 -8.65
N VAL A 106 -5.70 4.62 -9.41
CA VAL A 106 -5.85 3.72 -10.55
C VAL A 106 -6.18 4.58 -11.76
N ILE A 107 -5.36 4.55 -12.80
CA ILE A 107 -5.60 5.29 -14.04
C ILE A 107 -6.12 4.32 -15.10
N LEU A 108 -7.35 4.50 -15.54
CA LEU A 108 -8.03 3.69 -16.56
C LEU A 108 -8.14 4.46 -17.88
N PRO A 109 -7.80 3.88 -19.03
CA PRO A 109 -8.07 4.50 -20.32
C PRO A 109 -9.56 4.41 -20.65
N GLY A 110 -10.11 5.51 -21.17
CA GLY A 110 -11.54 5.67 -21.45
C GLY A 110 -12.08 4.75 -22.54
N SER A 111 -11.20 4.10 -23.31
CA SER A 111 -11.54 3.05 -24.27
C SER A 111 -10.60 1.84 -24.12
N SER A 112 -10.89 0.98 -23.14
CA SER A 112 -10.15 -0.27 -22.91
C SER A 112 -10.85 -1.47 -23.56
N SER A 113 -10.10 -2.29 -24.31
CA SER A 113 -10.51 -3.63 -24.69
C SER A 113 -10.77 -4.52 -23.46
N ASP A 114 -11.51 -5.62 -23.61
CA ASP A 114 -11.84 -6.51 -22.48
C ASP A 114 -10.58 -7.07 -21.80
N ASN A 115 -9.52 -7.37 -22.56
CA ASN A 115 -8.25 -7.83 -22.01
C ASN A 115 -7.57 -6.76 -21.12
N LEU A 116 -7.65 -5.49 -21.51
CA LEU A 116 -7.13 -4.39 -20.69
C LEU A 116 -7.92 -4.25 -19.38
N ARG A 117 -9.25 -4.42 -19.42
CA ARG A 117 -10.08 -4.37 -18.21
C ARG A 117 -9.66 -5.42 -17.19
N THR A 118 -9.34 -6.64 -17.64
CA THR A 118 -8.82 -7.70 -16.77
C THR A 118 -7.51 -7.28 -16.10
N TYR A 119 -6.59 -6.66 -16.84
CA TYR A 119 -5.29 -6.25 -16.29
C TYR A 119 -5.44 -5.19 -15.19
N TYR A 120 -6.33 -4.22 -15.42
CA TYR A 120 -6.65 -3.22 -14.41
C TYR A 120 -7.32 -3.83 -13.18
N GLN A 121 -8.22 -4.80 -13.38
CA GLN A 121 -8.85 -5.51 -12.27
C GLN A 121 -7.81 -6.28 -11.45
N SER A 122 -6.90 -7.02 -12.07
CA SER A 122 -5.84 -7.75 -11.36
C SER A 122 -4.91 -6.79 -10.58
N LEU A 123 -4.63 -5.59 -11.12
CA LEU A 123 -3.89 -4.56 -10.37
C LEU A 123 -4.67 -4.07 -9.13
N MET A 124 -5.95 -3.75 -9.29
CA MET A 124 -6.82 -3.35 -8.17
C MET A 124 -6.90 -4.43 -7.09
N ASP A 125 -7.10 -5.67 -7.48
CA ASP A 125 -7.16 -6.84 -6.60
C ASP A 125 -5.82 -7.06 -5.88
N SER A 126 -4.70 -6.95 -6.58
CA SER A 126 -3.37 -7.07 -5.98
C SER A 126 -3.07 -5.95 -4.99
N SER A 127 -3.51 -4.72 -5.28
CA SER A 127 -3.39 -3.60 -4.33
C SER A 127 -4.29 -3.77 -3.11
N SER A 128 -5.45 -4.41 -3.25
CA SER A 128 -6.31 -4.77 -2.12
C SER A 128 -5.69 -5.84 -1.24
N MET A 129 -5.02 -6.85 -1.83
CA MET A 129 -4.22 -7.82 -1.08
C MET A 129 -3.08 -7.12 -0.32
N CYS A 130 -2.39 -6.16 -0.95
CA CYS A 130 -1.37 -5.35 -0.29
C CYS A 130 -1.95 -4.61 0.93
N GLN A 131 -3.16 -4.06 0.81
CA GLN A 131 -3.85 -3.42 1.93
C GLN A 131 -4.18 -4.39 3.07
N LEU A 132 -4.65 -5.60 2.74
CA LEU A 132 -4.88 -6.66 3.73
C LEU A 132 -3.61 -7.00 4.52
N TYR A 133 -2.52 -7.29 3.83
CA TYR A 133 -1.25 -7.61 4.47
C TYR A 133 -0.70 -6.45 5.32
N ALA A 134 -0.80 -5.21 4.84
CA ALA A 134 -0.43 -4.03 5.62
C ALA A 134 -1.26 -3.92 6.92
N ASN A 135 -2.55 -4.25 6.86
CA ASN A 135 -3.43 -4.25 8.02
C ASN A 135 -3.10 -5.38 9.00
N MET A 136 -2.69 -6.55 8.51
CA MET A 136 -2.22 -7.64 9.35
C MET A 136 -0.91 -7.28 10.08
N ILE A 137 0.01 -6.60 9.38
CA ILE A 137 1.24 -6.05 9.99
C ILE A 137 0.88 -5.05 11.10
N GLN A 138 -0.07 -4.14 10.84
CA GLN A 138 -0.58 -3.20 11.84
C GLN A 138 -1.19 -3.93 13.02
N PHE A 139 -2.08 -4.89 12.77
CA PHE A 139 -2.77 -5.64 13.80
C PHE A 139 -1.81 -6.36 14.74
N GLN A 140 -0.68 -6.86 14.23
CA GLN A 140 0.34 -7.52 15.05
C GLN A 140 1.20 -6.53 15.83
N LYS A 141 1.73 -5.50 15.17
CA LYS A 141 2.75 -4.61 15.77
C LYS A 141 2.14 -3.49 16.61
N LYS A 142 0.91 -3.09 16.30
CA LYS A 142 0.15 -2.01 16.93
C LYS A 142 -1.34 -2.36 16.99
N PRO A 143 -1.73 -3.41 17.77
CA PRO A 143 -3.10 -3.87 17.84
C PRO A 143 -4.07 -2.80 18.36
N GLU A 144 -3.64 -1.94 19.28
CA GLU A 144 -4.39 -0.82 19.84
C GLU A 144 -4.57 0.35 18.85
N GLY A 145 -3.83 0.35 17.73
CA GLY A 145 -3.76 1.46 16.80
C GLY A 145 -2.75 2.52 17.22
N PHE A 146 -2.89 3.72 16.68
CA PHE A 146 -2.08 4.89 17.02
C PHE A 146 -2.99 5.96 17.60
N ASP A 147 -2.52 6.70 18.59
CA ASP A 147 -3.16 7.95 19.00
C ASP A 147 -2.82 9.04 17.98
N ILE A 148 -3.77 9.33 17.09
CA ILE A 148 -3.57 10.30 16.00
C ILE A 148 -3.32 11.74 16.49
N THR A 149 -3.51 12.03 17.78
CA THR A 149 -3.25 13.35 18.37
C THR A 149 -1.82 13.52 18.86
N SER A 150 -1.07 12.43 19.04
CA SER A 150 0.28 12.46 19.59
C SER A 150 1.31 11.63 18.80
N GLU A 151 0.84 10.67 18.00
CA GLU A 151 1.67 9.71 17.26
C GLU A 151 1.46 9.77 15.74
N ALA A 152 0.90 10.85 15.19
CA ALA A 152 0.50 10.93 13.78
C ALA A 152 1.63 10.59 12.78
N GLY A 153 2.80 11.20 12.91
CA GLY A 153 3.98 11.00 12.08
C GLY A 153 4.55 9.59 12.22
N SER A 154 4.57 9.04 13.44
CA SER A 154 4.93 7.63 13.68
C SER A 154 3.95 6.69 13.00
N ALA A 155 2.65 7.02 13.03
CA ALA A 155 1.61 6.25 12.38
C ALA A 155 1.75 6.29 10.85
N PHE A 156 1.99 7.47 10.26
CA PHE A 156 2.20 7.63 8.81
C PHE A 156 3.41 6.83 8.34
N LYS A 157 4.52 6.95 9.05
CA LYS A 157 5.74 6.16 8.80
C LYS A 157 5.49 4.66 8.91
N PHE A 158 4.74 4.23 9.93
CA PHE A 158 4.35 2.84 10.06
C PHE A 158 3.51 2.36 8.87
N GLN A 159 2.49 3.11 8.46
CA GLN A 159 1.62 2.74 7.35
C GLN A 159 2.37 2.68 6.01
N ALA A 160 3.23 3.67 5.73
CA ALA A 160 4.05 3.68 4.52
C ALA A 160 4.98 2.46 4.47
N ARG A 161 5.60 2.11 5.60
CA ARG A 161 6.44 0.91 5.73
C ARG A 161 5.63 -0.38 5.61
N ALA A 162 4.48 -0.49 6.28
CA ALA A 162 3.62 -1.66 6.21
C ALA A 162 3.13 -1.93 4.79
N ALA A 163 2.83 -0.88 4.00
CA ALA A 163 2.47 -1.02 2.59
C ALA A 163 3.65 -1.53 1.74
N TYR A 164 4.86 -1.04 1.98
CA TYR A 164 6.08 -1.55 1.34
C TYR A 164 6.32 -3.03 1.68
N ASP A 165 6.34 -3.34 2.97
CA ASP A 165 6.58 -4.67 3.52
C ASP A 165 5.53 -5.69 3.04
N ALA A 166 4.27 -5.27 2.91
CA ALA A 166 3.21 -6.10 2.34
C ALA A 166 3.50 -6.50 0.88
N MET A 167 4.04 -5.58 0.08
CA MET A 167 4.34 -5.85 -1.33
C MET A 167 5.66 -6.60 -1.51
N MET A 168 6.68 -6.25 -0.73
CA MET A 168 8.03 -6.81 -0.80
C MET A 168 8.21 -8.10 0.01
N GLY A 169 7.25 -8.43 0.88
CA GLY A 169 7.22 -9.68 1.65
C GLY A 169 6.30 -10.70 0.99
N PRO A 170 5.08 -10.91 1.51
CA PRO A 170 4.21 -12.01 1.11
C PRO A 170 3.78 -11.94 -0.36
N LEU A 171 3.69 -10.74 -0.95
CA LEU A 171 3.27 -10.57 -2.33
C LEU A 171 4.43 -10.55 -3.34
N ILE A 172 5.69 -10.53 -2.90
CA ILE A 172 6.86 -10.31 -3.77
C ILE A 172 6.88 -11.26 -4.97
N SER A 173 6.42 -12.49 -4.75
CA SER A 173 6.45 -13.55 -5.75
C SER A 173 5.55 -13.27 -6.97
N PHE A 174 4.56 -12.38 -6.83
CA PHE A 174 3.66 -11.98 -7.93
C PHE A 174 4.20 -10.81 -8.75
N PHE A 175 5.33 -10.21 -8.33
CA PHE A 175 5.83 -8.99 -8.95
C PHE A 175 7.27 -9.15 -9.45
N SER A 176 7.55 -8.56 -10.62
CA SER A 176 8.90 -8.21 -11.03
C SER A 176 9.19 -6.79 -10.55
N ILE A 177 10.20 -6.64 -9.69
CA ILE A 177 10.46 -5.39 -8.98
C ILE A 177 11.69 -4.69 -9.55
N SER A 178 11.53 -3.42 -9.88
CA SER A 178 12.61 -2.51 -10.27
C SER A 178 12.67 -1.34 -9.29
N PRO A 179 13.65 -1.32 -8.36
CA PRO A 179 13.76 -0.25 -7.37
C PRO A 179 14.18 1.06 -8.04
N GLY A 180 13.54 2.16 -7.63
CA GLY A 180 13.91 3.50 -8.08
C GLY A 180 15.02 4.12 -7.24
N THR A 181 15.74 5.06 -7.84
CA THR A 181 16.71 5.89 -7.11
C THR A 181 15.98 6.98 -6.31
N PRO A 182 16.29 7.16 -5.01
CA PRO A 182 15.76 8.27 -4.23
C PRO A 182 16.19 9.62 -4.82
N ARG A 183 15.25 10.56 -4.86
CA ARG A 183 15.44 11.95 -5.27
C ARG A 183 15.01 12.85 -4.12
N THR A 184 15.78 13.90 -3.86
CA THR A 184 15.46 14.89 -2.83
C THR A 184 15.20 16.23 -3.50
N TYR A 185 14.14 16.90 -3.05
CA TYR A 185 13.72 18.21 -3.53
C TYR A 185 13.70 19.20 -2.38
N ASN A 186 14.08 20.44 -2.68
CA ASN A 186 14.09 21.55 -1.75
C ASN A 186 13.82 22.83 -2.56
N ASP A 187 12.54 23.14 -2.72
CA ASP A 187 12.07 24.24 -3.56
C ASP A 187 11.28 25.24 -2.70
N THR A 188 11.53 26.55 -2.85
CA THR A 188 10.68 27.58 -2.23
C THR A 188 9.55 27.92 -3.21
N ILE A 189 8.31 27.58 -2.84
CA ILE A 189 7.14 27.68 -3.73
C ILE A 189 6.04 28.56 -3.13
N PRO A 190 5.28 29.31 -3.95
CA PRO A 190 4.06 29.96 -3.51
C PRO A 190 3.08 28.95 -2.91
N LYS A 191 2.42 29.33 -1.82
CA LYS A 191 1.57 28.41 -1.06
C LYS A 191 0.38 27.88 -1.87
N ASP A 192 -0.15 28.69 -2.78
CA ASP A 192 -1.21 28.33 -3.72
C ASP A 192 -0.76 27.35 -4.83
N GLN A 193 0.55 27.19 -5.03
CA GLN A 193 1.13 26.30 -6.05
C GLN A 193 1.65 24.97 -5.49
N VAL A 194 1.55 24.74 -4.17
CA VAL A 194 2.09 23.53 -3.52
C VAL A 194 1.54 22.24 -4.13
N HIS A 195 0.23 22.18 -4.41
CA HIS A 195 -0.40 21.03 -5.04
C HIS A 195 0.13 20.77 -6.45
N GLU A 196 0.11 21.80 -7.31
CA GLU A 196 0.57 21.69 -8.69
C GLU A 196 2.04 21.25 -8.74
N HIS A 197 2.89 21.85 -7.89
CA HIS A 197 4.30 21.49 -7.78
C HIS A 197 4.48 20.02 -7.37
N LEU A 198 3.77 19.57 -6.34
CA LEU A 198 3.86 18.20 -5.86
C LEU A 198 3.40 17.20 -6.93
N LEU A 199 2.26 17.45 -7.59
CA LEU A 199 1.75 16.60 -8.65
C LEU A 199 2.70 16.54 -9.85
N GLY A 200 3.33 17.66 -10.21
CA GLY A 200 4.34 17.68 -11.26
C GLY A 200 5.53 16.78 -10.93
N LYS A 201 6.09 16.91 -9.72
CA LYS A 201 7.21 16.07 -9.26
C LYS A 201 6.87 14.58 -9.16
N LEU A 202 5.63 14.23 -8.85
CA LEU A 202 5.17 12.85 -8.72
C LEU A 202 4.80 12.21 -10.06
N PHE A 203 4.16 12.97 -10.96
CA PHE A 203 3.43 12.38 -12.08
C PHE A 203 3.83 12.85 -13.48
N ASP A 204 4.70 13.85 -13.64
CA ASP A 204 5.05 14.35 -14.97
C ASP A 204 5.73 13.32 -15.87
N GLU A 205 6.44 12.35 -15.28
CA GLU A 205 7.10 11.26 -16.02
C GLU A 205 6.11 10.29 -16.70
N PHE A 206 4.82 10.31 -16.30
CA PHE A 206 3.76 9.49 -16.89
C PHE A 206 2.99 10.21 -18.01
N ARG A 207 3.28 11.51 -18.25
CA ARG A 207 2.70 12.32 -19.34
C ARG A 207 1.16 12.33 -19.36
N PHE A 208 0.53 12.35 -18.19
CA PHE A 208 -0.93 12.38 -18.09
C PHE A 208 -1.54 13.63 -18.75
N ASP A 209 -2.70 13.44 -19.38
CA ASP A 209 -3.49 14.53 -19.96
C ASP A 209 -3.98 15.52 -18.88
N LYS A 210 -4.43 16.71 -19.31
CA LYS A 210 -4.87 17.77 -18.38
C LYS A 210 -6.06 17.34 -17.51
N ALA A 211 -6.97 16.53 -18.04
CA ALA A 211 -8.16 16.07 -17.31
C ALA A 211 -7.77 15.09 -16.18
N THR A 212 -6.84 14.20 -16.47
CA THR A 212 -6.27 13.23 -15.53
C THR A 212 -5.49 13.94 -14.43
N LYS A 213 -4.67 14.95 -14.77
CA LYS A 213 -3.99 15.80 -13.77
C LYS A 213 -4.98 16.54 -12.87
N ALA A 214 -6.08 17.06 -13.42
CA ALA A 214 -7.12 17.71 -12.63
C ALA A 214 -7.83 16.72 -11.69
N ALA A 215 -8.11 15.49 -12.13
CA ALA A 215 -8.68 14.45 -11.28
C ALA A 215 -7.72 14.02 -10.15
N LEU A 216 -6.42 13.95 -10.43
CA LEU A 216 -5.38 13.71 -9.41
C LEU A 216 -5.35 14.84 -8.37
N ASP A 217 -5.48 16.10 -8.80
CA ASP A 217 -5.54 17.24 -7.87
C ASP A 217 -6.80 17.22 -6.98
N VAL A 218 -7.94 16.78 -7.52
CA VAL A 218 -9.15 16.55 -6.71
C VAL A 218 -8.89 15.49 -5.63
N GLN A 219 -8.28 14.35 -5.99
CA GLN A 219 -7.96 13.30 -5.01
C GLN A 219 -6.95 13.78 -3.96
N LEU A 220 -5.92 14.52 -4.37
CA LEU A 220 -4.95 15.12 -3.45
C LEU A 220 -5.64 16.11 -2.50
N THR A 221 -6.55 16.93 -3.01
CA THR A 221 -7.33 17.89 -2.22
C THR A 221 -8.23 17.20 -1.20
N GLU A 222 -8.92 16.12 -1.58
CA GLU A 222 -9.71 15.31 -0.64
C GLU A 222 -8.81 14.72 0.47
N PHE A 223 -7.66 14.17 0.10
CA PHE A 223 -6.71 13.59 1.04
C PHE A 223 -6.15 14.64 2.02
N VAL A 224 -5.66 15.77 1.52
CA VAL A 224 -5.14 16.89 2.32
C VAL A 224 -6.22 17.50 3.21
N GLY A 225 -7.47 17.54 2.76
CA GLY A 225 -8.60 17.98 3.57
C GLY A 225 -8.81 17.12 4.83
N GLY A 226 -8.58 15.81 4.73
CA GLY A 226 -8.54 14.91 5.88
C GLY A 226 -7.32 15.16 6.77
N LEU A 227 -6.13 15.29 6.17
CA LEU A 227 -4.88 15.53 6.91
C LEU A 227 -4.91 16.81 7.75
N ALA A 228 -5.52 17.88 7.24
CA ALA A 228 -5.64 19.16 7.94
C ALA A 228 -6.45 19.08 9.25
N LYS A 229 -7.17 17.98 9.50
CA LYS A 229 -7.93 17.73 10.73
C LYS A 229 -7.12 17.01 11.80
N ILE A 230 -5.90 16.56 11.47
CA ILE A 230 -5.01 15.87 12.40
C ILE A 230 -4.20 16.92 13.17
N GLN A 231 -4.16 16.78 14.50
CA GLN A 231 -3.32 17.61 15.33
C GLN A 231 -1.88 17.08 15.27
N THR A 232 -1.00 17.81 14.59
CA THR A 232 0.41 17.42 14.41
C THR A 232 1.38 18.20 15.28
N ASP A 233 0.90 19.19 16.05
CA ASP A 233 1.76 20.15 16.75
C ASP A 233 2.56 19.54 17.90
N SER A 234 1.99 18.53 18.56
CA SER A 234 2.55 17.73 19.65
C SER A 234 3.53 16.66 19.20
N ASP A 235 3.62 16.38 17.90
CA ASP A 235 4.41 15.28 17.37
C ASP A 235 5.91 15.63 17.31
N SER A 236 6.75 14.68 17.69
CA SER A 236 8.21 14.76 17.66
C SER A 236 8.83 14.19 16.38
N ALA A 237 8.01 13.70 15.44
CA ALA A 237 8.49 13.14 14.18
C ALA A 237 9.23 14.17 13.31
N ASP A 238 10.40 13.77 12.80
CA ASP A 238 11.21 14.57 11.87
C ASP A 238 10.59 14.62 10.46
N THR A 239 9.87 13.57 10.06
CA THR A 239 9.23 13.44 8.75
C THR A 239 7.83 12.83 8.83
N PHE A 240 7.00 13.17 7.85
CA PHE A 240 5.75 12.49 7.55
C PHE A 240 5.93 11.68 6.27
N ASP A 241 5.74 10.38 6.38
CA ASP A 241 6.06 9.42 5.34
C ASP A 241 4.77 8.89 4.70
N PHE A 242 4.71 8.86 3.38
CA PHE A 242 3.56 8.43 2.60
C PHE A 242 3.98 7.38 1.57
N MET A 243 3.07 6.45 1.27
CA MET A 243 3.25 5.47 0.20
C MET A 243 2.00 5.37 -0.67
N PRO A 244 1.66 6.41 -1.46
CA PRO A 244 0.65 6.25 -2.49
C PRO A 244 1.06 5.16 -3.49
N ARG A 245 0.06 4.42 -3.95
CA ARG A 245 0.23 3.38 -4.97
C ARG A 245 -0.40 3.88 -6.25
N LEU A 246 0.37 3.95 -7.33
CA LEU A 246 -0.14 4.29 -8.66
C LEU A 246 -0.22 3.03 -9.49
N ASN A 247 -1.43 2.64 -9.87
CA ASN A 247 -1.70 1.47 -10.70
C ASN A 247 -2.05 1.92 -12.12
N LEU A 248 -1.28 1.46 -13.09
CA LEU A 248 -1.51 1.73 -14.50
C LEU A 248 -1.10 0.54 -15.36
N VAL A 249 -1.71 0.41 -16.54
CA VAL A 249 -1.28 -0.55 -17.56
C VAL A 249 -0.64 0.27 -18.67
N SER A 250 0.69 0.24 -18.73
CA SER A 250 1.43 0.91 -19.80
C SER A 250 1.46 0.04 -21.05
N ARG A 251 1.55 0.65 -22.24
CA ARG A 251 1.74 -0.08 -23.50
C ARG A 251 3.07 0.28 -24.16
N THR A 252 3.69 -0.70 -24.82
CA THR A 252 4.92 -0.55 -25.62
C THR A 252 4.72 -1.17 -27.00
N ASN A 253 5.03 -0.43 -28.06
CA ASN A 253 5.01 -0.95 -29.43
C ASN A 253 6.28 -1.81 -29.62
N ILE A 254 6.11 -3.08 -29.97
CA ILE A 254 7.21 -4.01 -30.23
C ILE A 254 7.39 -4.37 -31.71
N SER A 255 6.46 -4.00 -32.58
CA SER A 255 6.61 -4.26 -34.02
C SER A 255 7.66 -3.33 -34.66
N GLY A 256 7.89 -2.16 -34.06
CA GLY A 256 8.73 -1.11 -34.65
C GLY A 256 8.09 -0.40 -35.85
N ASP A 257 6.84 -0.73 -36.17
CA ASP A 257 6.01 -0.06 -37.17
C ASP A 257 4.83 0.60 -36.46
N ASP A 258 4.71 1.92 -36.61
CA ASP A 258 3.59 2.67 -36.03
C ASP A 258 2.30 2.54 -36.86
N ASN A 259 2.40 2.05 -38.11
CA ASN A 259 1.24 1.82 -38.98
C ASN A 259 0.57 0.47 -38.72
N ASP A 260 1.33 -0.52 -38.21
CA ASP A 260 0.84 -1.84 -37.77
C ASP A 260 1.47 -2.20 -36.41
N PRO A 261 0.98 -1.57 -35.32
CA PRO A 261 1.63 -1.67 -34.03
C PRO A 261 1.24 -2.94 -33.27
N ASP A 262 2.23 -3.72 -32.87
CA ASP A 262 2.05 -4.80 -31.89
C ASP A 262 2.30 -4.27 -30.49
N TRP A 263 1.24 -4.24 -29.67
CA TRP A 263 1.31 -3.70 -28.32
C TRP A 263 1.53 -4.80 -27.28
N ILE A 264 2.57 -4.64 -26.46
CA ILE A 264 2.68 -5.32 -25.17
C ILE A 264 2.13 -4.39 -24.09
N TYR A 265 1.26 -4.94 -23.24
CA TYR A 265 0.69 -4.26 -22.09
C TYR A 265 1.35 -4.73 -20.81
N ARG A 266 1.82 -3.80 -19.98
CA ARG A 266 2.53 -4.05 -18.74
C ARG A 266 1.71 -3.53 -17.56
N PRO A 267 1.03 -4.41 -16.80
CA PRO A 267 0.32 -4.04 -15.60
C PRO A 267 1.33 -3.72 -14.50
N THR A 268 1.37 -2.46 -14.06
CA THR A 268 2.41 -2.00 -13.12
C THR A 268 1.79 -1.21 -11.98
N THR A 269 2.20 -1.56 -10.75
CA THR A 269 2.01 -0.74 -9.56
C THR A 269 3.31 0.00 -9.28
N TYR A 270 3.26 1.32 -9.24
CA TYR A 270 4.36 2.17 -8.81
C TYR A 270 4.17 2.50 -7.32
N LEU A 271 5.09 2.03 -6.49
CA LEU A 271 5.19 2.38 -5.08
C LEU A 271 5.96 3.68 -4.95
N ILE A 272 5.24 4.75 -4.64
CA ILE A 272 5.79 6.10 -4.52
C ILE A 272 6.05 6.35 -3.04
N TYR A 273 7.26 6.06 -2.57
CA TYR A 273 7.64 6.36 -1.20
C TYR A 273 8.08 7.82 -1.09
N MET A 274 7.39 8.57 -0.26
CA MET A 274 7.61 9.98 -0.07
C MET A 274 7.85 10.28 1.40
N GLN A 275 8.89 11.05 1.70
CA GLN A 275 9.19 11.55 3.04
C GLN A 275 9.16 13.07 3.00
N ILE A 276 8.21 13.67 3.68
CA ILE A 276 8.05 15.13 3.75
C ILE A 276 8.60 15.60 5.09
N ASP A 277 9.45 16.61 5.07
CA ASP A 277 9.95 17.25 6.31
C ASP A 277 8.78 17.73 7.18
N ALA A 278 8.86 17.52 8.50
CA ALA A 278 7.73 17.80 9.39
C ALA A 278 7.28 19.26 9.38
N LYS A 279 8.22 20.21 9.29
CA LYS A 279 7.88 21.63 9.16
C LYS A 279 7.18 21.90 7.82
N THR A 280 7.73 21.38 6.73
CA THR A 280 7.13 21.46 5.38
C THR A 280 5.70 20.93 5.39
N PHE A 281 5.50 19.75 5.97
CA PHE A 281 4.20 19.10 6.06
C PHE A 281 3.19 20.02 6.76
N ARG A 282 3.49 20.48 7.98
CA ARG A 282 2.61 21.35 8.79
C ARG A 282 2.26 22.66 8.05
N GLU A 283 3.24 23.28 7.42
CA GLU A 283 3.04 24.53 6.66
C GLU A 283 2.20 24.30 5.39
N SER A 284 2.33 23.14 4.74
CA SER A 284 1.62 22.80 3.51
C SER A 284 0.15 22.45 3.72
N ILE A 285 -0.21 21.79 4.83
CA ILE A 285 -1.59 21.39 5.11
C ILE A 285 -2.42 22.51 5.77
N ASN A 286 -1.77 23.45 6.45
CA ASN A 286 -2.46 24.53 7.15
C ASN A 286 -2.60 25.78 6.27
N LYS A 287 -3.75 25.95 5.61
CA LYS A 287 -4.02 27.09 4.72
C LYS A 287 -4.05 28.46 5.42
N ASN A 288 -4.22 28.51 6.74
CA ASN A 288 -4.39 29.76 7.51
C ASN A 288 -3.10 30.33 8.13
N SER A 289 -1.93 29.69 7.95
CA SER A 289 -0.67 30.35 8.28
C SER A 289 -0.49 31.53 7.32
N GLY A 290 -0.28 32.75 7.82
CA GLY A 290 -0.09 33.98 7.03
C GLY A 290 1.23 34.03 6.25
N VAL A 291 1.62 32.89 5.67
CA VAL A 291 2.87 32.62 4.98
C VAL A 291 2.57 32.50 3.48
N ASP A 292 3.17 33.38 2.67
CA ASP A 292 2.92 33.44 1.23
C ASP A 292 3.70 32.37 0.44
N LYS A 293 4.80 31.85 1.01
CA LYS A 293 5.69 30.86 0.38
C LYS A 293 6.12 29.79 1.37
N VAL A 294 6.17 28.55 0.91
CA VAL A 294 6.62 27.39 1.71
C VAL A 294 7.96 26.91 1.18
N ASP A 295 8.92 26.67 2.09
CA ASP A 295 10.15 25.94 1.74
C ASP A 295 9.84 24.45 1.70
N PHE A 296 9.46 23.96 0.52
CA PHE A 296 8.91 22.63 0.35
C PHE A 296 10.02 21.58 0.19
N LYS A 297 10.31 20.87 1.29
CA LYS A 297 11.35 19.84 1.36
C LYS A 297 10.75 18.44 1.47
N PHE A 298 11.10 17.59 0.52
CA PHE A 298 10.71 16.19 0.54
C PHE A 298 11.69 15.31 -0.22
N SER A 299 11.67 14.02 0.06
CA SER A 299 12.32 13.00 -0.77
C SER A 299 11.30 12.02 -1.32
N LEU A 300 11.64 11.43 -2.46
CA LEU A 300 10.79 10.57 -3.27
C LEU A 300 11.64 9.41 -3.79
N SER A 301 11.14 8.19 -3.68
CA SER A 301 11.62 7.05 -4.46
C SER A 301 10.43 6.33 -5.08
N VAL A 302 10.58 5.88 -6.33
CA VAL A 302 9.51 5.20 -7.06
C VAL A 302 9.98 3.80 -7.40
N THR A 303 9.40 2.79 -6.75
CA THR A 303 9.67 1.38 -7.07
C THR A 303 8.61 0.87 -8.02
N GLU A 304 9.03 0.28 -9.14
CA GLU A 304 8.13 -0.27 -10.14
C GLU A 304 7.90 -1.75 -9.85
N CYS A 305 6.65 -2.15 -9.70
CA CYS A 305 6.23 -3.53 -9.43
C CYS A 305 5.34 -3.99 -10.59
N GLU A 306 5.92 -4.71 -11.55
CA GLU A 306 5.17 -5.29 -12.67
C GLU A 306 4.51 -6.60 -12.24
N LEU A 307 3.19 -6.68 -12.39
CA LEU A 307 2.39 -7.82 -11.96
C LEU A 307 2.47 -8.98 -12.95
N ASP A 308 2.86 -10.16 -12.48
CA ASP A 308 2.63 -11.41 -13.21
C ASP A 308 1.17 -11.84 -13.03
N ILE A 309 0.33 -11.42 -13.98
CA ILE A 309 -1.12 -11.71 -13.96
C ILE A 309 -1.38 -13.20 -13.94
N SER A 310 -0.65 -14.00 -14.73
CA SER A 310 -0.86 -15.45 -14.77
C SER A 310 -0.59 -16.09 -13.41
N ARG A 311 0.45 -15.65 -12.69
CA ARG A 311 0.74 -16.13 -11.34
C ARG A 311 -0.28 -15.65 -10.32
N PHE A 312 -0.70 -14.39 -10.41
CA PHE A 312 -1.71 -13.81 -9.51
C PHE A 312 -3.08 -14.49 -9.69
N ASP A 313 -3.51 -14.68 -10.93
CA ASP A 313 -4.80 -15.28 -11.27
C ASP A 313 -4.92 -16.72 -10.77
N LYS A 314 -3.82 -17.49 -10.75
CA LYS A 314 -3.78 -18.82 -10.13
C LYS A 314 -4.10 -18.81 -8.63
N SER A 315 -3.87 -17.68 -7.96
CA SER A 315 -4.14 -17.50 -6.53
C SER A 315 -5.42 -16.70 -6.26
N SER A 316 -6.06 -16.13 -7.29
CA SER A 316 -7.22 -15.25 -7.18
C SER A 316 -8.39 -15.88 -6.42
N GLN A 317 -8.71 -17.14 -6.69
CA GLN A 317 -9.81 -17.85 -5.99
C GLN A 317 -9.53 -18.01 -4.49
N LYS A 318 -8.27 -18.28 -4.13
CA LYS A 318 -7.88 -18.38 -2.71
C LYS A 318 -8.02 -17.01 -2.02
N PHE A 319 -7.54 -15.95 -2.68
CA PHE A 319 -7.66 -14.59 -2.17
C PHE A 319 -9.11 -14.14 -2.04
N ASP A 320 -9.95 -14.47 -3.02
CA ASP A 320 -11.37 -14.15 -2.98
C ASP A 320 -12.06 -14.77 -1.75
N LYS A 321 -11.80 -16.06 -1.48
CA LYS A 321 -12.33 -16.73 -0.29
C LYS A 321 -11.80 -16.13 1.02
N ILE A 322 -10.52 -15.74 1.08
CA ILE A 322 -9.95 -15.07 2.26
C ILE A 322 -10.75 -13.78 2.56
N PHE A 323 -11.01 -12.97 1.54
CA PHE A 323 -11.83 -11.77 1.70
C PHE A 323 -13.27 -12.11 2.12
N GLN A 324 -13.88 -13.15 1.53
CA GLN A 324 -15.23 -13.59 1.92
C GLN A 324 -15.29 -13.97 3.41
N VAL A 325 -14.28 -14.67 3.93
CA VAL A 325 -14.21 -15.02 5.36
C VAL A 325 -14.08 -13.78 6.24
N ILE A 326 -13.31 -12.78 5.82
CA ILE A 326 -13.04 -11.59 6.65
C ILE A 326 -14.23 -10.63 6.65
N ASN A 327 -14.76 -10.25 5.50
CA ASN A 327 -15.72 -9.14 5.38
C ASN A 327 -17.03 -9.51 4.67
N ASN A 328 -17.28 -10.80 4.43
CA ASN A 328 -18.43 -11.31 3.67
C ASN A 328 -18.56 -10.72 2.25
N LYS A 329 -17.45 -10.22 1.69
CA LYS A 329 -17.33 -9.76 0.31
C LYS A 329 -16.17 -10.50 -0.36
N GLY A 330 -16.30 -10.78 -1.64
CA GLY A 330 -15.15 -11.23 -2.43
C GLY A 330 -14.07 -10.15 -2.57
N LEU A 331 -12.86 -10.56 -2.97
CA LEU A 331 -11.72 -9.68 -3.22
C LEU A 331 -12.10 -8.57 -4.20
N ARG A 332 -12.76 -8.94 -5.29
CA ARG A 332 -13.17 -8.00 -6.33
C ARG A 332 -14.12 -6.93 -5.79
N ALA A 333 -15.16 -7.35 -5.07
CA ALA A 333 -16.14 -6.42 -4.50
C ALA A 333 -15.50 -5.46 -3.48
N TYR A 334 -14.50 -5.92 -2.72
CA TYR A 334 -13.72 -5.04 -1.85
C TYR A 334 -12.83 -4.09 -2.67
N SER A 335 -12.17 -4.56 -3.73
CA SER A 335 -11.33 -3.73 -4.59
C SER A 335 -12.10 -2.56 -5.22
N GLU A 336 -13.32 -2.81 -5.69
CA GLU A 336 -14.18 -1.80 -6.31
C GLU A 336 -14.66 -0.74 -5.31
N LEU A 337 -14.69 -1.07 -4.00
CA LEU A 337 -14.97 -0.12 -2.93
C LEU A 337 -13.74 0.68 -2.52
N LEU A 338 -12.57 0.04 -2.50
CA LEU A 338 -11.32 0.65 -2.04
C LEU A 338 -10.78 1.66 -3.05
N HIS A 339 -10.85 1.35 -4.35
CA HIS A 339 -10.23 2.16 -5.38
C HIS A 339 -11.26 3.09 -6.05
N LYS A 340 -10.87 4.34 -6.30
CA LYS A 340 -11.62 5.29 -7.13
C LYS A 340 -10.86 5.51 -8.45
N PRO A 341 -11.21 4.80 -9.53
CA PRO A 341 -10.46 4.90 -10.77
C PRO A 341 -10.63 6.28 -11.44
N ILE A 342 -9.54 6.81 -11.98
CA ILE A 342 -9.51 8.01 -12.80
C ILE A 342 -9.54 7.58 -14.27
N GLN A 343 -10.52 8.05 -15.02
CA GLN A 343 -10.60 7.83 -16.46
C GLN A 343 -9.69 8.84 -17.19
N THR A 344 -8.78 8.35 -18.04
CA THR A 344 -7.97 9.17 -18.97
C THR A 344 -8.47 9.01 -20.40
N ASN A 345 -8.38 10.05 -21.22
CA ASN A 345 -8.76 9.97 -22.63
C ASN A 345 -7.66 9.40 -23.51
N GLU A 346 -6.43 9.30 -22.99
CA GLU A 346 -5.26 8.91 -23.74
C GLU A 346 -4.70 7.56 -23.26
N PRO A 347 -4.13 6.74 -24.16
CA PRO A 347 -3.40 5.55 -23.76
C PRO A 347 -2.15 5.91 -22.93
N ILE A 348 -1.89 5.13 -21.90
CA ILE A 348 -0.74 5.35 -21.01
C ILE A 348 0.50 4.68 -21.62
N HIS A 349 1.54 5.49 -21.85
CA HIS A 349 2.84 5.01 -22.31
C HIS A 349 3.74 4.64 -21.13
N ALA A 350 4.73 3.79 -21.36
CA ALA A 350 5.72 3.46 -20.35
C ALA A 350 6.43 4.72 -19.84
N ARG A 351 6.73 4.74 -18.53
CA ARG A 351 7.47 5.83 -17.88
C ARG A 351 8.82 6.04 -18.58
N THR A 352 9.18 7.29 -18.86
CA THR A 352 10.51 7.60 -19.42
C THR A 352 11.55 7.59 -18.32
N SER A 353 12.59 6.76 -18.44
CA SER A 353 13.75 6.77 -17.55
C SER A 353 14.54 8.06 -17.75
N ASN A 354 14.54 8.94 -16.73
CA ASN A 354 15.43 10.10 -16.63
C ASN A 354 16.47 9.85 -15.53
#